data_AF-A0A1C5YVK4-F1
#
_entry.id   AF-A0A1C5YVK4-F1
#
_cell.length_a   1.000
_cell.length_b   1.000
_cell.length_c   1.000
_cell.angle_alpha   90.00
_cell.angle_beta   90.00
_cell.angle_gamma   90.00
#
_symmetry.space_group_name_H-M   'P 1'
#
loop_
_entity.id
_entity.type
_entity.pdbx_description
1 polymer ?
#
loop_
_entity_poly.entity_id
_entity_poly.type
_entity_poly.pdbx_seq_one_letter_code
_entity_poly.pdbx_strand_id
1 'polypeptide(L)' 'MQFFTSAIDTLQTLVVALGAGLGVWGVVNLLEGYGSDNPGSKSQGMKQLMAGGGIILLGTTLIPLLSGLF' A
#
# COMPACT_ATOMS: atom_id res chain seq x y z
N MET A 1 16.09 8.86 21.93
CA MET A 1 15.72 8.39 20.57
C MET A 1 14.53 7.42 20.56
N GLN A 2 14.16 6.80 21.69
CA GLN A 2 13.03 5.87 21.77
C GLN A 2 11.70 6.40 21.23
N PHE A 3 11.38 7.69 21.45
CA PHE A 3 10.17 8.31 20.90
C PHE A 3 10.16 8.28 19.36
N PHE A 4 11.28 8.64 18.72
CA PHE A 4 11.39 8.65 17.26
C PHE A 4 11.28 7.24 16.69
N THR A 5 11.97 6.27 17.29
CA THR A 5 11.86 4.85 16.89
C THR A 5 10.40 4.36 16.96
N SER A 6 9.70 4.63 18.08
CA SER A 6 8.31 4.23 18.25
C SER A 6 7.36 4.91 17.25
N ALA A 7 7.60 6.18 16.93
CA ALA A 7 6.82 6.91 15.94
C ALA A 7 7.02 6.33 14.52
N ILE A 8 8.26 5.94 14.19
CA ILE A 8 8.59 5.33 12.89
C ILE A 8 7.98 3.94 12.76
N ASP A 9 8.02 3.11 13.80
CA ASP A 9 7.38 1.80 13.81
C ASP A 9 5.85 1.91 13.62
N THR A 10 5.23 2.90 14.26
CA THR A 10 3.80 3.18 14.11
C THR A 10 3.49 3.63 12.68
N LEU A 11 4.31 4.53 12.13
CA LEU A 11 4.18 5.01 10.75
C LEU A 11 4.32 3.86 9.74
N GLN A 12 5.33 3.00 9.90
CA GLN A 12 5.53 1.82 9.07
C GLN A 12 4.28 0.94 9.06
N THR A 13 3.74 0.64 10.25
CA THR A 13 2.56 -0.20 10.40
C THR A 13 1.35 0.40 9.66
N LEU A 14 1.11 1.70 9.82
CA LEU A 14 0.02 2.40 9.14
C LEU A 14 0.18 2.39 7.62
N VAL A 15 1.39 2.68 7.12
CA VAL A 15 1.65 2.73 5.68
C VAL A 15 1.48 1.36 5.04
N VAL A 16 2.01 0.30 5.66
CA VAL A 16 1.82 -1.07 5.16
C VAL A 16 0.34 -1.46 5.18
N ALA A 17 -0.40 -1.11 6.24
CA ALA A 17 -1.84 -1.38 6.31
C ALA A 17 -2.64 -0.64 5.22
N LEU A 18 -2.33 0.63 4.95
CA LEU A 18 -2.95 1.40 3.86
C LEU A 18 -2.63 0.81 2.48
N GLY A 19 -1.38 0.40 2.26
CA GLY A 19 -0.95 -0.26 1.03
C GLY A 19 -1.67 -1.59 0.81
N ALA A 20 -1.83 -2.40 1.86
CA ALA A 20 -2.58 -3.65 1.82
C ALA A 20 -4.07 -3.40 1.52
N GLY A 21 -4.69 -2.40 2.18
CA GLY A 21 -6.08 -2.00 1.93
C GLY A 21 -6.32 -1.59 0.47
N LEU A 22 -5.44 -0.75 -0.10
CA LEU A 22 -5.50 -0.37 -1.51
C LEU A 22 -5.26 -1.55 -2.46
N GLY A 23 -4.36 -2.47 -2.10
CA GLY A 23 -4.12 -3.69 -2.86
C GLY A 23 -5.37 -4.57 -2.96
N VAL A 24 -6.02 -4.82 -1.81
CA VAL A 24 -7.28 -5.59 -1.75
C VAL A 24 -8.38 -4.90 -2.54
N TRP A 25 -8.54 -3.58 -2.39
CA TRP A 25 -9.52 -2.81 -3.15
C TRP A 25 -9.25 -2.87 -4.67
N GLY A 26 -7.99 -2.85 -5.08
CA GLY A 26 -7.58 -3.04 -6.48
C GLY A 26 -7.99 -4.40 -7.03
N VAL A 27 -7.84 -5.47 -6.25
CA VAL A 27 -8.30 -6.81 -6.63
C VAL A 27 -9.82 -6.85 -6.77
N VAL A 28 -10.57 -6.22 -5.86
CA VAL A 28 -12.04 -6.14 -5.97
C VAL A 28 -12.45 -5.46 -7.28
N ASN A 29 -11.87 -4.30 -7.60
CA ASN A 29 -12.18 -3.59 -8.85
C ASN A 29 -11.77 -4.36 -10.10
N LEU A 30 -10.70 -5.17 -10.03
CA LEU A 30 -10.33 -6.10 -11.11
C LEU A 30 -11.40 -7.17 -11.29
N LEU A 31 -11.84 -7.82 -10.20
CA LEU A 31 -12.86 -8.87 -10.25
C LEU A 31 -14.20 -8.33 -10.76
N GLU A 32 -14.62 -7.16 -10.29
CA GLU A 32 -15.79 -6.46 -10.82
C GLU A 32 -15.63 -6.16 -12.32
N GLY A 33 -14.46 -5.70 -12.73
CA GLY A 33 -14.15 -5.43 -14.14
C GLY A 33 -14.15 -6.67 -15.03
N TYR A 34 -13.73 -7.83 -14.52
CA TYR A 34 -13.86 -9.10 -15.25
C TYR A 34 -15.32 -9.58 -15.29
N GLY A 35 -16.08 -9.40 -14.20
CA GLY A 35 -17.49 -9.79 -14.14
C GLY A 35 -18.40 -8.94 -15.04
N SER A 36 -18.12 -7.64 -15.15
CA SER A 36 -18.88 -6.70 -15.99
C SER A 36 -18.28 -6.47 -17.38
N ASP A 37 -17.21 -7.20 -17.73
CA ASP A 37 -16.34 -6.99 -18.89
C ASP A 37 -16.02 -5.50 -19.18
N ASN A 38 -15.79 -4.71 -18.13
CA ASN A 38 -15.53 -3.27 -18.23
C ASN A 38 -14.02 -3.00 -18.25
N PRO A 39 -13.45 -2.48 -19.36
CA PRO A 39 -12.04 -2.11 -19.43
C PRO A 39 -11.64 -1.03 -18.41
N GLY A 40 -12.56 -0.14 -18.05
CA GLY A 40 -12.32 0.93 -17.06
C GLY A 40 -12.04 0.36 -15.67
N SER A 41 -12.93 -0.50 -15.18
CA SER A 41 -12.78 -1.17 -13.88
C SER A 41 -11.51 -2.03 -13.83
N LYS A 42 -11.19 -2.74 -14.92
CA LYS A 42 -9.94 -3.53 -15.02
C LYS A 42 -8.70 -2.64 -14.88
N SER A 43 -8.65 -1.53 -15.61
CA SER A 43 -7.53 -0.58 -15.53
C SER A 43 -7.41 0.05 -14.14
N GLN A 44 -8.55 0.44 -13.55
CA GLN A 44 -8.59 1.04 -12.22
C GLN A 44 -8.11 0.07 -11.15
N GLY A 45 -8.62 -1.17 -11.15
CA GLY A 45 -8.20 -2.19 -10.21
C GLY A 45 -6.71 -2.50 -10.32
N MET A 46 -6.17 -2.57 -11.54
CA MET A 46 -4.73 -2.77 -11.74
C MET A 46 -3.90 -1.61 -11.17
N LYS A 47 -4.30 -0.37 -11.41
CA LYS A 47 -3.60 0.81 -10.89
C LYS A 47 -3.60 0.82 -9.36
N GLN A 48 -4.72 0.47 -8.74
CA GLN A 48 -4.81 0.40 -7.29
C GLN A 48 -3.99 -0.76 -6.70
N LEU A 49 -3.96 -1.91 -7.38
CA LEU A 49 -3.11 -3.03 -6.95
C LEU A 49 -1.63 -2.64 -7.01
N MET A 50 -1.19 -2.01 -8.10
CA MET A 50 0.19 -1.52 -8.23
C MET A 50 0.51 -0.42 -7.23
N ALA A 51 -0.42 0.51 -7.00
CA ALA A 51 -0.26 1.55 -5.98
C ALA A 51 -0.15 0.96 -4.57
N GLY A 52 -1.01 -0.01 -4.23
CA GLY A 52 -0.95 -0.73 -2.95
C GLY A 52 0.37 -1.45 -2.75
N GLY A 53 0.84 -2.19 -3.77
CA GLY A 53 2.15 -2.85 -3.76
C GLY A 53 3.31 -1.88 -3.60
N GLY A 54 3.27 -0.74 -4.30
CA GLY A 54 4.27 0.33 -4.15
C GLY A 54 4.30 0.91 -2.75
N ILE A 55 3.15 1.18 -2.14
CA ILE A 55 3.05 1.69 -0.76
C ILE A 55 3.60 0.68 0.24
N ILE A 56 3.28 -0.61 0.09
CA ILE A 56 3.84 -1.68 0.95
C ILE A 56 5.37 -1.70 0.82
N LEU A 57 5.89 -1.64 -0.41
CA LEU A 57 7.33 -1.66 -0.66
C LEU A 57 8.02 -0.46 0.02
N LEU A 58 7.46 0.74 -0.08
CA LEU A 58 7.98 1.92 0.63
C LEU A 58 7.90 1.73 2.16
N GLY A 59 6.80 1.19 2.65
CA GLY A 59 6.58 0.93 4.07
C GLY A 59 7.57 -0.06 4.67
N THR A 60 7.92 -1.12 3.95
CA THR A 60 8.84 -2.16 4.43
C THR A 60 10.31 -1.85 4.21
N THR A 61 10.64 -0.99 3.23
CA THR A 61 12.04 -0.72 2.84
C THR A 61 12.53 0.67 3.22
N LEU A 62 11.74 1.72 2.99
CA LEU A 62 12.21 3.10 3.18
C LEU A 62 11.90 3.66 4.56
N ILE A 63 10.74 3.34 5.14
CA ILE A 63 10.35 3.86 6.46
C ILE A 63 11.30 3.41 7.58
N PRO A 64 11.76 2.14 7.65
CA PRO A 64 12.72 1.73 8.67
C PRO A 64 14.05 2.48 8.61
N LEU A 65 14.47 2.95 7.41
CA LEU A 65 15.72 3.70 7.25
C LEU A 65 15.67 5.07 7.93
N LEU A 66 14.47 5.62 8.15
CA LEU A 66 14.30 6.87 8.89
C LEU A 66 14.79 6.74 10.34
N SER A 67 14.76 5.54 10.92
CA SER A 67 15.25 5.28 12.29
C SER A 67 16.77 5.37 12.40
N GLY A 68 17.50 5.31 11.29
CA GLY A 68 18.96 5.47 11.25
C GLY A 68 19.41 6.91 10.99
N LEU A 69 18.50 7.81 10.63
CA LEU A 69 18.78 9.23 10.37
C LEU A 69 18.60 10.11 11.61
N PHE A 70 17.90 9.61 12.62
CA PHE A 70 17.65 10.26 13.90
C PHE A 70 18.17 9.36 15.02
#